data_AF-A0A7V0Z833-F1
#
_entry.id   AF-A0A7V0Z833-F1
#
_cell.length_a   1.000
_cell.length_b   1.000
_cell.length_c   1.000
_cell.angle_alpha   90.00
_cell.angle_beta   90.00
_cell.angle_gamma   90.00
#
_symmetry.space_group_name_H-M   'P 1'
#
loop_
_entity.id
_entity.type
_entity.pdbx_description
1 polymer ?
#
loop_
_entity_poly.entity_id
_entity_poly.type
_entity_poly.pdbx_seq_one_letter_code
_entity_poly.pdbx_strand_id
1 'polypeptide(L)'
;MAQLTPKAESPDVIRDPSGQLRYRTREEAGARRGVGQKLVKGLIQWARQSDWKRIVKRAHADLDCMYGEYGGGGKAFWEKAGFVVTSAHCKPWEHDDDWKSVVETEADSRDMTKEEAWTWYRMAYDL
;
A
#
# COMPACT_ATOMS: atom_id res chain seq x y z
N MET A 1 46.06 8.16 -1.24
CA MET A 1 44.85 8.86 -0.73
C MET A 1 43.66 8.39 -1.54
N ALA A 2 42.80 7.54 -0.97
CA ALA A 2 41.60 7.09 -1.64
C ALA A 2 40.56 8.24 -1.64
N GLN A 3 40.18 8.71 -2.83
CA GLN A 3 39.07 9.64 -2.99
C GLN A 3 37.78 8.89 -2.66
N LEU A 4 37.15 9.27 -1.55
CA LEU A 4 35.80 8.86 -1.21
C LEU A 4 34.88 9.37 -2.32
N THR A 5 34.40 8.46 -3.16
CA THR A 5 33.31 8.73 -4.10
C THR A 5 32.12 9.25 -3.28
N PRO A 6 31.42 10.33 -3.69
CA PRO A 6 30.27 10.83 -2.94
C PRO A 6 29.25 9.70 -2.84
N LYS A 7 29.02 9.23 -1.61
CA LYS A 7 27.99 8.27 -1.27
C LYS A 7 26.69 8.82 -1.86
N ALA A 8 25.99 8.02 -2.69
CA ALA A 8 24.74 8.40 -3.33
C ALA A 8 23.88 9.23 -2.35
N GLU A 9 23.48 10.43 -2.78
CA GLU A 9 22.71 11.37 -1.96
C GLU A 9 21.60 10.61 -1.24
N SER A 10 21.54 10.74 0.09
CA SER A 10 20.51 10.08 0.89
C SER A 10 19.14 10.39 0.28
N PRO A 11 18.26 9.39 0.07
CA PRO A 11 16.94 9.62 -0.51
C PRO A 11 16.10 10.59 0.32
N ASP A 12 16.51 10.88 1.55
CA ASP A 12 15.85 11.81 2.45
C ASP A 12 16.32 13.26 2.29
N VAL A 13 17.31 13.55 1.44
CA VAL A 13 17.73 14.92 1.13
C VAL A 13 16.99 15.40 -0.12
N ILE A 14 16.30 16.53 -0.02
CA ILE A 14 15.60 17.19 -1.13
C ILE A 14 15.99 18.66 -1.23
N ARG A 15 15.81 19.26 -2.41
CA ARG A 15 15.90 20.71 -2.57
C ARG A 15 14.56 21.34 -2.26
N ASP A 16 14.57 22.39 -1.45
CA ASP A 16 13.40 23.23 -1.21
C ASP A 16 13.15 24.19 -2.40
N PRO A 17 12.04 24.96 -2.39
CA PRO A 17 11.74 25.92 -3.47
C PRO A 17 12.78 27.04 -3.66
N SER A 18 13.62 27.31 -2.65
CA SER A 18 14.73 28.27 -2.74
C SER A 18 16.01 27.64 -3.32
N GLY A 19 16.01 26.32 -3.53
CA GLY A 19 17.13 25.55 -4.07
C GLY A 19 18.09 25.00 -3.01
N GLN A 20 17.83 25.24 -1.72
CA GLN A 20 18.67 24.76 -0.62
C GLN A 20 18.38 23.29 -0.30
N LEU A 21 19.43 22.54 0.03
CA LEU A 21 19.31 21.14 0.45
C LEU A 21 18.77 21.07 1.88
N ARG A 22 17.74 20.26 2.10
CA ARG A 22 17.20 19.94 3.42
C ARG A 22 16.80 18.48 3.50
N TYR A 23 16.67 17.97 4.73
CA TYR A 23 16.04 16.68 4.95
C TYR A 23 14.53 16.77 4.72
N ARG A 24 13.95 15.66 4.27
CA ARG A 24 12.51 15.46 4.21
C ARG A 24 11.92 15.52 5.60
N THR A 25 10.72 16.08 5.71
CA THR A 25 9.91 15.89 6.91
C THR A 25 9.45 14.44 7.00
N ARG A 26 8.97 14.03 8.18
CA ARG A 26 8.36 12.71 8.37
C ARG A 26 7.17 12.49 7.43
N GLU A 27 6.33 13.50 7.20
CA GLU A 27 5.25 13.40 6.21
C GLU A 27 5.78 13.19 4.78
N GLU A 28 6.81 13.92 4.37
CA GLU A 28 7.36 13.82 3.03
C GLU A 28 8.08 12.50 2.76
N ALA A 29 8.68 11.91 3.79
CA ALA A 29 9.27 10.58 3.76
C ALA A 29 8.18 9.49 3.74
N GLY A 30 7.08 9.69 4.48
CA GLY A 30 5.92 8.81 4.49
C GLY A 30 5.02 8.92 3.25
N ALA A 31 5.19 9.97 2.44
CA ALA A 31 4.41 10.18 1.23
C ALA A 31 4.55 8.98 0.26
N ARG A 32 3.40 8.42 -0.14
CA ARG A 32 3.28 7.25 -1.02
C ARG A 32 3.68 7.59 -2.47
N ARG A 33 4.99 7.78 -2.73
CA ARG A 33 5.59 8.18 -4.03
C ARG A 33 5.60 7.07 -5.10
N GLY A 34 4.55 6.25 -5.15
CA GLY A 34 4.40 5.18 -6.13
C GLY A 34 5.36 4.00 -5.97
N VAL A 35 6.07 3.88 -4.84
CA VAL A 35 6.98 2.75 -4.56
C VAL A 35 6.24 1.43 -4.66
N GLY A 36 5.07 1.31 -4.02
CA GLY A 36 4.24 0.11 -4.11
C GLY A 36 3.88 -0.27 -5.54
N GLN A 37 3.54 0.70 -6.39
CA GLN A 37 3.23 0.45 -7.81
C GLN A 37 4.45 -0.06 -8.59
N LYS A 38 5.65 0.47 -8.31
CA LYS A 38 6.90 -0.02 -8.92
C LYS A 38 7.21 -1.45 -8.47
N LEU A 39 7.01 -1.76 -7.19
CA LEU A 39 7.21 -3.10 -6.66
C LEU A 39 6.25 -4.11 -7.29
N VAL A 40 4.96 -3.77 -7.43
CA VAL A 40 3.98 -4.66 -8.08
C VAL A 40 4.33 -4.91 -9.55
N LYS A 41 4.78 -3.89 -10.29
CA LYS A 41 5.26 -4.07 -11.67
C LYS A 41 6.45 -5.01 -11.75
N GLY A 42 7.43 -4.86 -10.84
CA GLY A 42 8.58 -5.76 -10.75
C GLY A 42 8.17 -7.20 -10.43
N LEU A 43 7.22 -7.38 -9.51
CA LEU A 43 6.65 -8.69 -9.17
C LEU A 43 5.97 -9.36 -10.38
N ILE A 44 5.13 -8.62 -11.11
CA ILE A 44 4.45 -9.11 -12.32
C ILE A 44 5.47 -9.54 -13.37
N GLN A 45 6.50 -8.73 -13.60
CA GLN A 45 7.56 -9.05 -14.56
C GLN A 45 8.32 -10.33 -14.17
N TRP A 46 8.73 -10.44 -12.91
CA TRP A 46 9.40 -11.63 -12.39
C TRP A 46 8.53 -12.89 -12.52
N ALA A 47 7.23 -12.78 -12.22
CA ALA A 47 6.31 -13.90 -12.29
C ALA A 47 6.11 -14.39 -13.73
N ARG A 48 6.01 -13.46 -14.71
CA ARG A 48 5.98 -13.80 -16.15
C ARG A 48 7.22 -14.55 -16.60
N GLN A 49 8.41 -14.08 -16.18
CA GLN A 49 9.67 -14.74 -16.50
C GLN A 49 9.80 -16.15 -15.89
N SER A 50 9.04 -16.41 -14.83
CA SER A 50 9.01 -17.69 -14.13
C SER A 50 7.90 -18.62 -14.65
N ASP A 51 7.21 -18.26 -15.73
CA ASP A 51 6.06 -18.97 -16.32
C ASP A 51 4.88 -19.21 -15.34
N TRP A 52 4.73 -18.34 -14.35
CA TRP A 52 3.56 -18.34 -13.48
C TRP A 52 2.34 -17.94 -14.29
N LYS A 53 1.17 -18.51 -13.96
CA LYS A 53 -0.08 -18.21 -14.67
C LYS A 53 -0.93 -17.16 -13.98
N ARG A 54 -0.76 -16.98 -12.67
CA ARG A 54 -1.59 -16.09 -11.86
C ARG A 54 -0.89 -15.64 -10.59
N ILE A 55 -1.11 -14.40 -10.20
CA ILE A 55 -0.80 -13.87 -8.86
C ILE A 55 -2.11 -13.72 -8.09
N VAL A 56 -2.14 -14.15 -6.83
CA VAL A 56 -3.30 -14.00 -5.95
C VAL A 56 -2.88 -13.28 -4.67
N LYS A 57 -3.71 -12.35 -4.20
CA LYS A 57 -3.47 -11.56 -3.00
C LYS A 57 -4.77 -11.32 -2.23
N ARG A 58 -4.66 -11.26 -0.90
CA ARG A 58 -5.69 -10.69 -0.02
C ARG A 58 -5.49 -9.18 0.11
N ALA A 59 -6.55 -8.41 -0.12
CA ALA A 59 -6.62 -6.98 0.13
C ALA A 59 -7.71 -6.67 1.16
N HIS A 60 -7.57 -5.57 1.89
CA HIS A 60 -8.62 -5.03 2.79
C HIS A 60 -9.32 -3.86 2.11
N ALA A 61 -10.34 -3.31 2.76
CA ALA A 61 -10.90 -2.01 2.41
C ALA A 61 -9.82 -0.92 2.39
N ASP A 62 -10.07 0.15 1.62
CA ASP A 62 -9.14 1.27 1.48
C ASP A 62 -9.18 2.22 2.69
N LEU A 63 -8.76 1.69 3.84
CA LEU A 63 -8.61 2.39 5.12
C LEU A 63 -7.12 2.48 5.49
N ASP A 64 -6.69 3.63 6.00
CA ASP A 64 -5.32 3.86 6.43
C ASP A 64 -4.99 3.08 7.70
N CYS A 65 -5.93 2.85 8.61
CA CYS A 65 -5.72 1.96 9.75
C CYS A 65 -5.39 0.54 9.28
N MET A 66 -6.14 -0.01 8.31
CA MET A 66 -5.88 -1.34 7.73
C MET A 66 -4.50 -1.42 7.07
N TYR A 67 -4.09 -0.35 6.39
CA TYR A 67 -2.74 -0.25 5.85
C TYR A 67 -1.67 -0.20 6.95
N GLY A 68 -1.91 0.56 8.02
CA GLY A 68 -1.00 0.71 9.15
C GLY A 68 -0.76 -0.61 9.88
N GLU A 69 -1.82 -1.38 10.10
CA GLU A 69 -1.77 -2.66 10.80
C GLU A 69 -1.22 -3.79 9.92
N TYR A 70 -1.75 -3.95 8.70
CA TYR A 70 -1.43 -5.09 7.84
C TYR A 70 -0.34 -4.83 6.80
N GLY A 71 0.12 -3.59 6.65
CA GLY A 71 1.18 -3.19 5.70
C GLY A 71 0.83 -3.40 4.22
N GLY A 72 -0.42 -3.74 3.90
CA GLY A 72 -0.88 -4.07 2.56
C GLY A 72 -1.74 -2.97 1.95
N GLY A 73 -1.56 -2.68 0.65
CA GLY A 73 -2.48 -1.81 -0.08
C GLY A 73 -3.91 -2.33 -0.07
N GLY A 74 -4.88 -1.43 0.01
CA GLY A 74 -6.31 -1.74 -0.08
C GLY A 74 -6.76 -2.10 -1.50
N LYS A 75 -8.04 -2.41 -1.64
CA LYS A 75 -8.66 -2.82 -2.91
C LYS A 75 -8.31 -1.89 -4.07
N ALA A 76 -8.52 -0.57 -3.93
CA ALA A 76 -8.29 0.40 -4.99
C ALA A 76 -6.83 0.44 -5.45
N PHE A 77 -5.87 0.22 -4.55
CA PHE A 77 -4.45 0.12 -4.92
C PHE A 77 -4.19 -1.06 -5.87
N TRP A 78 -4.76 -2.21 -5.58
CA TRP A 78 -4.58 -3.44 -6.37
C TRP A 78 -5.36 -3.39 -7.68
N GLU A 79 -6.57 -2.81 -7.68
CA GLU A 79 -7.33 -2.57 -8.91
C GLU A 79 -6.55 -1.67 -9.87
N LYS A 80 -5.94 -0.60 -9.35
CA LYS A 80 -5.05 0.27 -10.14
C LYS A 80 -3.81 -0.46 -10.69
N ALA A 81 -3.36 -1.51 -10.00
CA ALA A 81 -2.27 -2.36 -10.47
C ALA A 81 -2.73 -3.44 -11.48
N GLY A 82 -4.02 -3.49 -11.81
CA GLY A 82 -4.62 -4.41 -12.79
C GLY A 82 -5.14 -5.72 -12.20
N PHE A 83 -5.17 -5.85 -10.87
CA PHE A 83 -5.78 -7.01 -10.23
C PHE A 83 -7.30 -6.89 -10.22
N VAL A 84 -8.00 -8.00 -10.34
CA VAL A 84 -9.47 -8.08 -10.27
C VAL A 84 -9.91 -8.80 -9.01
N VAL A 85 -11.06 -8.41 -8.44
CA VAL A 85 -11.67 -9.13 -7.33
C VAL A 85 -12.20 -10.48 -7.82
N THR A 86 -11.84 -11.55 -7.12
CA THR A 86 -12.27 -12.93 -7.38
C THR A 86 -13.21 -13.47 -6.31
N SER A 87 -13.10 -12.97 -5.08
CA SER A 87 -14.07 -13.18 -4.01
C SER A 87 -14.00 -12.05 -2.99
N ALA A 88 -15.07 -11.85 -2.23
CA ALA A 88 -15.16 -10.90 -1.14
C ALA A 88 -15.75 -11.60 0.07
N HIS A 89 -15.24 -11.28 1.26
CA HIS A 89 -15.69 -11.87 2.51
C HIS A 89 -15.74 -10.79 3.58
N CYS A 90 -16.93 -10.54 4.11
CA CYS A 90 -17.11 -9.67 5.28
C CYS A 90 -16.94 -10.50 6.56
N LYS A 91 -16.03 -10.09 7.45
CA LYS A 91 -15.87 -10.68 8.79
C LYS A 91 -15.74 -9.58 9.86
N PRO A 92 -16.86 -8.99 10.32
CA PRO A 92 -16.85 -7.89 11.28
C PRO A 92 -16.68 -8.27 12.76
N TRP A 93 -16.47 -9.55 13.13
CA TRP A 93 -16.68 -10.01 14.52
C TRP A 93 -15.51 -10.74 15.22
N GLU A 94 -14.29 -10.70 14.70
CA GLU A 94 -13.14 -11.43 15.30
C GLU A 94 -12.11 -10.52 15.99
N HIS A 95 -12.34 -9.21 16.07
CA HIS A 95 -11.40 -8.25 16.66
C HIS A 95 -11.90 -7.68 17.98
N ASP A 96 -10.97 -7.24 18.84
CA ASP A 96 -11.30 -6.54 20.09
C ASP A 96 -12.05 -5.23 19.83
N ASP A 97 -12.77 -4.77 20.86
CA ASP A 97 -13.63 -3.58 20.79
C ASP A 97 -12.82 -2.32 20.43
N ASP A 98 -11.55 -2.25 20.85
CA ASP A 98 -10.67 -1.11 20.59
C ASP A 98 -10.33 -1.00 19.10
N TRP A 99 -9.85 -2.08 18.46
CA TRP A 99 -9.57 -2.05 17.03
C TRP A 99 -10.83 -1.85 16.20
N LYS A 100 -11.94 -2.43 16.64
CA LYS A 100 -13.23 -2.25 15.96
C LYS A 100 -13.62 -0.79 15.89
N SER A 101 -13.47 -0.06 16.98
CA SER A 101 -13.80 1.37 17.04
C SER A 101 -12.95 2.20 16.08
N VAL A 102 -11.66 1.87 15.92
CA VAL A 102 -10.75 2.56 14.99
C VAL A 102 -11.20 2.36 13.55
N VAL A 103 -11.49 1.11 13.15
CA VAL A 103 -11.92 0.79 11.79
C VAL A 103 -13.25 1.45 11.45
N GLU A 104 -14.25 1.36 12.34
CA GLU A 104 -15.58 1.93 12.08
C GLU A 104 -15.55 3.46 12.06
N THR A 105 -14.77 4.10 12.94
CA THR A 105 -14.61 5.56 12.93
C THR A 105 -13.99 6.05 11.63
N GLU A 106 -12.95 5.36 11.14
CA GLU A 106 -12.33 5.73 9.87
C GLU A 106 -13.27 5.46 8.69
N ALA A 107 -14.00 4.35 8.70
CA ALA A 107 -14.99 4.03 7.67
C ALA A 107 -16.08 5.11 7.57
N ASP A 108 -16.61 5.53 8.72
CA ASP A 108 -17.61 6.61 8.79
C ASP A 108 -17.06 7.92 8.21
N SER A 109 -15.78 8.25 8.47
CA SER A 109 -15.12 9.45 7.91
C SER A 109 -14.95 9.42 6.38
N ARG A 110 -15.15 8.25 5.75
CA ARG A 110 -14.99 8.02 4.31
C ARG A 110 -16.30 7.62 3.62
N ASP A 111 -17.44 7.82 4.28
CA ASP A 111 -18.77 7.40 3.79
C ASP A 111 -18.81 5.91 3.40
N MET A 112 -18.05 5.07 4.10
CA MET A 112 -17.94 3.63 3.85
C MET A 112 -18.83 2.86 4.83
N THR A 113 -19.59 1.89 4.32
CA THR A 113 -20.39 1.04 5.21
C THR A 113 -19.50 0.16 6.08
N LYS A 114 -19.99 -0.23 7.26
CA LYS A 114 -19.28 -1.19 8.13
C LYS A 114 -19.01 -2.51 7.42
N GLU A 115 -19.95 -2.96 6.58
CA GLU A 115 -19.78 -4.17 5.79
C GLU A 115 -18.59 -4.05 4.82
N GLU A 116 -18.49 -2.94 4.10
CA GLU A 116 -17.35 -2.66 3.22
C GLU A 116 -16.04 -2.56 3.98
N ALA A 117 -16.03 -1.86 5.13
CA ALA A 117 -14.85 -1.68 5.98
C ALA A 117 -14.25 -3.03 6.45
N TRP A 118 -15.12 -3.96 6.82
CA TRP A 118 -14.74 -5.31 7.28
C TRP A 118 -14.64 -6.35 6.17
N THR A 119 -14.80 -5.93 4.92
CA THR A 119 -14.61 -6.82 3.78
C THR A 119 -13.13 -6.93 3.45
N TRP A 120 -12.65 -8.17 3.37
CA TRP A 120 -11.42 -8.49 2.68
C TRP A 120 -11.73 -9.13 1.32
N TYR A 121 -10.89 -8.79 0.36
CA TYR A 121 -11.02 -9.18 -1.03
C TYR A 121 -9.91 -10.17 -1.38
N ARG A 122 -10.28 -11.28 -2.01
CA ARG A 122 -9.32 -12.09 -2.75
C ARG A 122 -9.22 -11.50 -4.15
N MET A 123 -8.04 -11.04 -4.52
CA MET A 123 -7.77 -10.41 -5.81
C MET A 123 -6.77 -11.24 -6.61
N ALA A 124 -6.90 -11.22 -7.93
CA ALA A 124 -6.04 -11.97 -8.83
C ALA A 124 -5.56 -11.13 -10.02
N TYR A 125 -4.37 -11.44 -10.53
CA TYR A 125 -3.82 -10.94 -11.78
C TYR A 125 -3.40 -12.13 -12.63
N ASP A 126 -3.97 -12.26 -13.82
CA ASP A 126 -3.59 -13.26 -14.80
C ASP A 126 -2.38 -12.77 -15.61
N LEU A 127 -1.35 -13.61 -15.72
CA LEU A 127 -0.01 -13.22 -16.18
C LEU A 127 0.17 -13.32 -17.70
#